data_AF-A0A7R8VX95-F1
#
_entry.id   AF-A0A7R8VX95-F1
#
_cell.length_a   1.000
_cell.length_b   1.000
_cell.length_c   1.000
_cell.angle_alpha   90.00
_cell.angle_beta   90.00
_cell.angle_gamma   90.00
#
_symmetry.space_group_name_H-M   'P 1'
#
loop_
_entity.id
_entity.type
_entity.pdbx_description
1 polymer ?
#
loop_
_entity_poly.entity_id
_entity_poly.type
_entity_poly.pdbx_seq_one_letter_code
_entity_poly.pdbx_strand_id
1 'polypeptide(L)'
;MTMFLTSPGEECFCRDWHGCIMAQSIVGLENVQPYKFSECSRSDYIDALRIGHGICLLNKPNELEVRRTCGNSIVEEGEDCDCGTIDECHELDPCCDPITCKLTKEAECASGPCCNNCRLEARGVVCRDAANECDLAEHCSGENGQCPQDIHKKNGNPCGGNTGYCFTGVCPTLNIQCEQIWGYGELEGATFSNIEPSYSYKGTIL
;
A
#
# COMPACT_ATOMS: atom_id res chain seq x y z
N MET A 1 25.46 15.39 -20.18
CA MET A 1 26.91 15.16 -20.33
C MET A 1 27.07 13.91 -21.16
N THR A 2 27.67 13.99 -22.34
CA THR A 2 27.86 12.83 -23.22
C THR A 2 29.27 12.30 -23.02
N MET A 3 29.42 11.00 -22.80
CA MET A 3 30.74 10.37 -22.75
C MET A 3 31.20 10.03 -24.17
N PHE A 4 32.39 10.50 -24.53
CA PHE A 4 33.00 10.21 -25.82
C PHE A 4 33.65 8.84 -25.75
N LEU A 5 32.93 7.83 -26.24
CA LEU A 5 33.46 6.48 -26.42
C LEU A 5 33.79 6.31 -27.90
N THR A 6 34.89 5.64 -28.22
CA THR A 6 35.24 5.36 -29.61
C THR A 6 34.52 4.12 -30.12
N SER A 7 34.16 4.15 -31.41
CA SER A 7 33.65 2.98 -32.12
C SER A 7 34.79 2.00 -32.41
N PRO A 8 34.54 0.68 -32.40
CA PRO A 8 35.55 -0.30 -32.79
C PRO A 8 36.05 -0.04 -34.23
N GLY A 9 37.34 0.28 -34.39
CA GLY A 9 38.06 0.41 -35.67
C GLY A 9 38.90 -0.83 -36.00
N GLU A 10 39.85 -0.74 -36.94
CA GLU A 10 40.68 -1.88 -37.39
C GLU A 10 41.50 -2.55 -36.26
N GLU A 11 41.76 -1.83 -35.16
CA GLU A 11 42.54 -2.31 -34.00
C GLU A 11 41.65 -2.79 -32.82
N CYS A 12 40.33 -2.61 -32.92
CA CYS A 12 39.39 -2.87 -31.84
C CYS A 12 38.26 -3.79 -32.30
N PHE A 13 38.21 -5.02 -31.78
CA PHE A 13 37.21 -6.02 -32.17
C PHE A 13 36.13 -6.21 -31.10
N CYS A 14 34.86 -6.12 -31.52
CA CYS A 14 33.73 -6.55 -30.72
C CYS A 14 33.62 -8.08 -30.78
N ARG A 15 33.68 -8.78 -29.64
CA ARG A 15 33.61 -10.25 -29.58
C ARG A 15 32.19 -10.79 -29.46
N ASP A 16 31.20 -9.91 -29.31
CA ASP A 16 29.80 -10.27 -29.14
C ASP A 16 29.09 -10.44 -30.48
N TRP A 17 28.32 -11.53 -30.61
CA TRP A 17 27.66 -11.94 -31.85
C TRP A 17 26.57 -10.95 -32.31
N HIS A 18 25.89 -10.30 -31.38
CA HIS A 18 24.87 -9.27 -31.63
C HIS A 18 25.47 -7.86 -31.83
N GLY A 19 26.80 -7.70 -31.86
CA GLY A 19 27.46 -6.41 -31.97
C GLY A 19 27.61 -5.65 -30.65
N CYS A 20 28.18 -4.44 -30.72
CA CYS A 20 28.50 -3.58 -29.57
C CYS A 20 27.81 -2.21 -29.70
N ILE A 21 27.50 -1.57 -28.57
CA ILE A 21 26.74 -0.30 -28.48
C ILE A 21 27.36 0.84 -29.30
N MET A 22 28.70 0.90 -29.36
CA MET A 22 29.43 1.97 -30.07
C MET A 22 29.74 1.63 -31.54
N ALA A 23 29.17 0.56 -32.09
CA ALA A 23 29.30 0.26 -33.51
C ALA A 23 28.61 1.34 -34.36
N GLN A 24 29.05 1.52 -35.61
CA GLN A 24 28.49 2.52 -36.52
C GLN A 24 27.04 2.21 -36.95
N SER A 25 26.56 0.98 -36.72
CA SER A 25 25.18 0.55 -36.98
C SER A 25 24.39 0.44 -35.67
N ILE A 26 23.20 1.06 -35.64
CA ILE A 26 22.27 1.07 -34.49
C ILE A 26 21.59 -0.30 -34.32
N VAL A 27 21.38 -1.00 -35.42
CA VAL A 27 20.82 -2.35 -35.45
C VAL A 27 21.99 -3.32 -35.51
N GLY A 28 22.11 -4.20 -34.53
CA GLY A 28 23.12 -5.24 -34.51
C GLY A 28 22.89 -6.27 -35.61
N LEU A 29 23.77 -7.26 -35.67
CA LEU A 29 23.55 -8.42 -36.54
C LEU A 29 22.21 -9.08 -36.17
N GLU A 30 21.42 -9.48 -37.16
CA GLU A 30 20.12 -10.14 -36.99
C GLU A 30 19.01 -9.34 -36.28
N ASN A 31 19.00 -8.00 -36.37
CA ASN A 31 17.99 -7.13 -35.75
C ASN A 31 17.98 -7.11 -34.20
N VAL A 32 19.05 -7.60 -33.57
CA VAL A 32 19.20 -7.57 -32.12
C VAL A 32 19.90 -6.28 -31.70
N GLN A 33 19.35 -5.57 -30.70
CA GLN A 33 19.99 -4.37 -30.17
C GLN A 33 21.22 -4.75 -29.32
N PRO A 34 22.42 -4.22 -29.61
CA PRO A 34 23.59 -4.42 -28.78
C PRO A 34 23.39 -3.88 -27.36
N TYR A 35 23.75 -4.66 -26.35
CA TYR A 35 23.67 -4.25 -24.94
C TYR A 35 25.03 -4.30 -24.22
N LYS A 36 26.12 -4.52 -24.98
CA LYS A 36 27.49 -4.57 -24.46
C LYS A 36 28.39 -3.54 -25.13
N PHE A 37 29.34 -3.03 -24.36
CA PHE A 37 30.42 -2.19 -24.86
C PHE A 37 31.61 -3.04 -25.30
N SER A 38 32.38 -2.54 -26.26
CA SER A 38 33.65 -3.14 -26.63
C SER A 38 34.71 -2.90 -25.55
N GLU A 39 35.79 -3.69 -25.53
CA GLU A 39 36.92 -3.48 -24.62
C GLU A 39 37.57 -2.10 -24.80
N CYS A 40 37.57 -1.57 -26.02
CA CYS A 40 38.11 -0.24 -26.30
C CYS A 40 37.23 0.85 -25.71
N SER A 41 35.90 0.74 -25.89
CA SER A 41 34.94 1.67 -25.26
C SER A 41 35.03 1.61 -23.72
N ARG A 42 35.34 0.44 -23.15
CA ARG A 42 35.60 0.31 -21.72
C ARG A 42 36.89 1.02 -21.28
N SER A 43 37.98 0.87 -22.04
CA SER A 43 39.25 1.55 -21.76
C SER A 43 39.09 3.06 -21.84
N ASP A 44 38.44 3.57 -22.90
CA ASP A 44 38.17 5.00 -23.09
C ASP A 44 37.40 5.60 -21.93
N TYR A 45 36.39 4.88 -21.43
CA TYR A 45 35.61 5.31 -20.27
C TYR A 45 36.49 5.44 -19.02
N ILE A 46 37.34 4.45 -18.75
CA ILE A 46 38.23 4.45 -17.58
C ILE A 46 39.24 5.60 -17.68
N ASP A 47 39.83 5.82 -18.86
CA ASP A 47 40.81 6.89 -19.05
C ASP A 47 40.16 8.27 -18.99
N ALA A 48 38.94 8.43 -19.52
CA ALA A 48 38.16 9.66 -19.38
C ALA A 48 37.88 9.99 -17.90
N LEU A 49 37.49 9.00 -17.09
CA LEU A 49 37.30 9.18 -15.66
C LEU A 49 38.60 9.56 -14.95
N ARG A 50 39.73 8.96 -15.32
CA ARG A 50 41.06 9.27 -14.75
C ARG A 50 41.50 10.71 -15.02
N ILE A 51 41.14 11.26 -16.18
CA ILE A 51 41.46 12.63 -16.58
C ILE A 51 40.47 13.65 -15.94
N GLY A 52 39.46 13.17 -15.21
CA GLY A 52 38.46 14.01 -14.55
C GLY A 52 37.25 14.35 -15.42
N HIS A 53 37.12 13.70 -16.58
CA HIS A 53 35.92 13.79 -17.41
C HIS A 53 34.80 12.99 -16.73
N GLY A 54 33.77 13.67 -16.22
CA GLY A 54 32.65 13.02 -15.52
C GLY A 54 32.56 13.26 -14.02
N ILE A 55 33.33 14.21 -13.46
CA ILE A 55 33.21 14.60 -12.04
C ILE A 55 31.77 14.98 -11.64
N CYS A 56 30.99 15.55 -12.56
CA CYS A 56 29.58 15.87 -12.35
C CYS A 56 28.66 14.63 -12.21
N LEU A 57 29.11 13.44 -12.62
CA LEU A 57 28.39 12.17 -12.45
C LEU A 57 28.58 11.57 -11.05
N LEU A 58 29.49 12.12 -10.24
CA LEU A 58 29.74 11.67 -8.87
C LEU A 58 28.76 12.28 -7.86
N ASN A 59 27.99 13.28 -8.29
CA ASN A 59 26.92 13.83 -7.48
C ASN A 59 25.73 12.89 -7.51
N LYS A 60 25.52 12.14 -6.42
CA LYS A 60 24.26 11.44 -6.21
C LYS A 60 23.13 12.48 -6.09
N PRO A 61 22.07 12.42 -6.91
CA PRO A 61 20.91 13.29 -6.73
C PRO A 61 20.32 13.07 -5.33
N ASN A 62 20.02 14.15 -4.62
CA ASN A 62 19.35 14.10 -3.31
C ASN A 62 17.91 13.59 -3.42
N GLU A 63 17.34 13.75 -4.61
CA GLU A 63 16.00 13.31 -4.95
C GLU A 63 16.13 12.62 -6.32
N LEU A 64 16.03 11.30 -6.30
CA LEU A 64 15.59 10.59 -7.48
C LEU A 64 14.15 11.02 -7.66
N GLU A 65 13.74 11.52 -8.83
CA GLU A 65 12.31 11.50 -9.14
C GLU A 65 11.83 10.09 -8.78
N VAL A 66 10.92 10.01 -7.81
CA VAL A 66 10.43 8.74 -7.28
C VAL A 66 9.84 8.01 -8.47
N ARG A 67 10.63 7.08 -9.00
CA ARG A 67 10.24 6.22 -10.09
C ARG A 67 9.03 5.48 -9.55
N ARG A 68 7.85 5.83 -10.07
CA ARG A 68 6.53 5.40 -9.60
C ARG A 68 6.61 4.03 -8.94
N THR A 69 6.27 4.00 -7.66
CA THR A 69 6.52 2.91 -6.72
C THR A 69 5.62 1.70 -6.95
N CYS A 70 4.89 1.68 -8.06
CA CYS A 70 4.12 0.53 -8.50
C CYS A 70 4.87 -0.79 -8.29
N GLY A 71 4.24 -1.64 -7.49
CA GLY A 71 4.75 -2.92 -7.05
C GLY A 71 5.29 -2.92 -5.61
N ASN A 72 4.92 -1.93 -4.79
CA ASN A 72 5.24 -1.87 -3.35
C ASN A 72 4.05 -2.26 -2.45
N SER A 73 2.95 -2.71 -3.04
CA SER A 73 1.70 -3.09 -2.37
C SER A 73 0.97 -1.93 -1.66
N ILE A 74 1.24 -0.68 -2.04
CA ILE A 74 0.59 0.50 -1.50
C ILE A 74 -0.04 1.28 -2.64
N VAL A 75 -1.36 1.45 -2.61
CA VAL A 75 -2.06 2.25 -3.63
C VAL A 75 -1.82 3.73 -3.39
N GLU A 76 -1.03 4.36 -4.26
CA GLU A 76 -0.69 5.79 -4.19
C GLU A 76 -1.55 6.65 -5.14
N GLU A 77 -1.39 7.98 -5.06
CA GLU A 77 -2.13 8.90 -5.92
C GLU A 77 -1.76 8.68 -7.40
N GLY A 78 -2.74 8.27 -8.20
CA GLY A 78 -2.57 7.96 -9.62
C GLY A 78 -2.51 6.48 -9.96
N GLU A 79 -2.56 5.58 -8.97
CA GLU A 79 -2.68 4.13 -9.13
C GLU A 79 -4.11 3.67 -8.80
N ASP A 80 -4.60 2.64 -9.49
CA ASP A 80 -5.93 2.07 -9.21
C ASP A 80 -5.83 0.83 -8.30
N CYS A 81 -4.67 0.19 -8.28
CA CYS A 81 -4.34 -1.01 -7.52
C CYS A 81 -2.82 -1.17 -7.42
N ASP A 82 -2.33 -1.84 -6.39
CA ASP A 82 -0.94 -2.29 -6.27
C ASP A 82 -0.92 -3.63 -5.52
N CYS A 83 -0.52 -4.67 -6.25
CA CYS A 83 -0.50 -6.07 -5.83
C CYS A 83 0.91 -6.54 -5.41
N GLY A 84 1.90 -5.64 -5.38
CA GLY A 84 3.30 -5.96 -5.13
C GLY A 84 4.07 -6.34 -6.40
N THR A 85 5.07 -7.19 -6.24
CA THR A 85 6.01 -7.49 -7.33
C THR A 85 5.35 -8.27 -8.49
N ILE A 86 5.94 -8.18 -9.69
CA ILE A 86 5.42 -8.79 -10.91
C ILE A 86 5.18 -10.31 -10.77
N ASP A 87 6.09 -11.01 -10.09
CA ASP A 87 6.03 -12.46 -9.96
C ASP A 87 4.93 -12.92 -8.99
N GLU A 88 4.57 -12.09 -8.00
CA GLU A 88 3.59 -12.43 -6.95
C GLU A 88 2.18 -11.93 -7.28
N CYS A 89 2.08 -10.83 -8.04
CA CYS A 89 0.81 -10.15 -8.33
C CYS A 89 -0.20 -11.06 -9.04
N HIS A 90 0.23 -11.86 -10.02
CA HIS A 90 -0.68 -12.71 -10.79
C HIS A 90 -1.45 -13.73 -9.93
N GLU A 91 -0.87 -14.16 -8.81
CA GLU A 91 -1.50 -15.09 -7.86
C GLU A 91 -2.30 -14.36 -6.77
N LEU A 92 -1.86 -13.16 -6.37
CA LEU A 92 -2.50 -12.36 -5.32
C LEU A 92 -3.74 -11.61 -5.83
N ASP A 93 -3.62 -10.96 -6.97
CA ASP A 93 -4.64 -10.08 -7.54
C ASP A 93 -4.58 -10.12 -9.08
N PRO A 94 -5.30 -11.05 -9.73
CA PRO A 94 -5.35 -11.13 -11.19
C PRO A 94 -6.05 -9.93 -11.84
N CYS A 95 -6.66 -9.05 -11.06
CA CYS A 95 -7.37 -7.87 -11.52
C CYS A 95 -6.46 -6.66 -11.70
N CYS A 96 -5.25 -6.71 -11.14
CA CYS A 96 -4.27 -5.64 -11.20
C CYS A 96 -3.15 -5.95 -12.22
N ASP A 97 -2.77 -4.96 -13.03
CA ASP A 97 -1.58 -5.04 -13.88
C ASP A 97 -0.33 -4.65 -13.05
N PRO A 98 0.60 -5.59 -12.79
CA PRO A 98 1.77 -5.33 -11.94
C PRO A 98 2.79 -4.36 -12.52
N ILE A 99 2.70 -4.04 -13.81
CA ILE A 99 3.62 -3.11 -14.47
C ILE A 99 3.07 -1.68 -14.41
N THR A 100 1.74 -1.55 -14.49
CA THR A 100 1.09 -0.24 -14.63
C THR A 100 0.34 0.21 -13.40
N CYS A 101 0.08 -0.67 -12.42
CA CYS A 101 -0.74 -0.40 -11.23
C CYS A 101 -2.11 0.16 -11.58
N LYS A 102 -2.67 -0.44 -12.64
CA LYS A 102 -3.99 -0.16 -13.19
C LYS A 102 -4.80 -1.44 -13.28
N LEU A 103 -6.12 -1.29 -13.25
CA LEU A 103 -7.02 -2.40 -13.46
C LEU A 103 -6.81 -3.00 -14.86
N THR A 104 -6.88 -4.33 -14.94
CA THR A 104 -6.91 -5.04 -16.22
C THR A 104 -8.19 -4.69 -16.99
N LYS A 105 -8.20 -4.89 -18.32
CA LYS A 105 -9.30 -4.42 -19.18
C LYS A 105 -10.68 -4.97 -18.83
N GLU A 106 -10.74 -6.16 -18.24
CA GLU A 106 -11.99 -6.78 -17.81
C GLU A 106 -12.33 -6.56 -16.33
N ALA A 107 -11.46 -5.90 -15.55
CA ALA A 107 -11.65 -5.70 -14.12
C ALA A 107 -12.39 -4.39 -13.81
N GLU A 108 -13.37 -4.48 -12.90
CA GLU A 108 -14.11 -3.34 -12.35
C GLU A 108 -13.56 -2.90 -10.99
N CYS A 109 -12.84 -3.79 -10.32
CA CYS A 109 -12.17 -3.57 -9.04
C CYS A 109 -11.00 -4.55 -8.90
N ALA A 110 -10.11 -4.25 -7.95
CA ALA A 110 -8.95 -5.08 -7.61
C ALA A 110 -9.03 -5.56 -6.15
N SER A 111 -9.28 -4.64 -5.22
CA SER A 111 -9.29 -4.93 -3.79
C SER A 111 -10.56 -4.45 -3.09
N GLY A 112 -10.75 -4.98 -1.87
CA GLY A 112 -11.76 -4.55 -0.92
C GLY A 112 -12.94 -5.53 -0.75
N PRO A 113 -13.77 -5.34 0.30
CA PRO A 113 -14.84 -6.27 0.66
C PRO A 113 -15.99 -6.34 -0.36
N CYS A 114 -16.12 -5.33 -1.21
CA CYS A 114 -17.11 -5.24 -2.28
C CYS A 114 -16.54 -5.65 -3.64
N CYS A 115 -15.36 -6.27 -3.67
CA CYS A 115 -14.75 -6.78 -4.87
C CYS A 115 -14.70 -8.31 -4.83
N ASN A 116 -15.31 -8.94 -5.83
CA ASN A 116 -15.35 -10.39 -5.93
C ASN A 116 -14.97 -10.81 -7.35
N ASN A 117 -13.84 -11.52 -7.48
CA ASN A 117 -13.33 -12.02 -8.76
C ASN A 117 -13.28 -10.92 -9.85
N CYS A 118 -12.66 -9.79 -9.51
CA CYS A 118 -12.51 -8.59 -10.35
C CYS A 118 -13.80 -7.86 -10.71
N ARG A 119 -14.93 -8.19 -10.07
CA ARG A 119 -16.22 -7.53 -10.29
C ARG A 119 -16.76 -6.88 -9.04
N LEU A 120 -17.48 -5.79 -9.24
CA LEU A 120 -18.14 -5.09 -8.14
C LEU A 120 -19.33 -5.90 -7.64
N GLU A 121 -19.41 -6.03 -6.32
CA GLU A 121 -20.60 -6.56 -5.66
C GLU A 121 -21.81 -5.65 -5.91
N ALA A 122 -22.99 -6.26 -5.97
CA ALA A 122 -24.22 -5.53 -6.26
C ALA A 122 -24.53 -4.51 -5.15
N ARG A 123 -25.21 -3.41 -5.53
CA ARG A 123 -25.65 -2.41 -4.57
C ARG A 123 -26.55 -3.05 -3.51
N GLY A 124 -26.21 -2.83 -2.24
CA GLY A 124 -26.98 -3.36 -1.11
C GLY A 124 -26.46 -4.69 -0.54
N VAL A 125 -25.41 -5.30 -1.12
CA VAL A 125 -24.70 -6.43 -0.49
C VAL A 125 -24.00 -5.94 0.78
N VAL A 126 -24.19 -6.64 1.90
CA VAL A 126 -23.55 -6.28 3.18
C VAL A 126 -22.05 -6.56 3.08
N CYS A 127 -21.23 -5.54 3.30
CA CYS A 127 -19.77 -5.66 3.32
C CYS A 127 -19.17 -5.56 4.72
N ARG A 128 -19.91 -4.98 5.67
CA ARG A 128 -19.59 -4.99 7.09
C ARG A 128 -20.86 -5.14 7.90
N ASP A 129 -20.90 -6.16 8.75
CA ASP A 129 -21.99 -6.35 9.70
C ASP A 129 -21.89 -5.35 10.85
N ALA A 130 -23.04 -4.99 11.44
CA ALA A 130 -23.07 -4.17 12.65
C ALA A 130 -22.43 -4.93 13.82
N ALA A 131 -21.40 -4.35 14.43
CA ALA A 131 -20.66 -4.98 15.52
C ALA A 131 -21.45 -5.02 16.83
N ASN A 132 -22.38 -4.07 17.02
CA ASN A 132 -23.20 -3.97 18.22
C ASN A 132 -24.50 -3.18 17.92
N GLU A 133 -25.37 -3.04 18.92
CA GLU A 133 -26.66 -2.35 18.76
C GLU A 133 -26.56 -0.84 18.46
N CYS A 134 -25.41 -0.20 18.68
CA CYS A 134 -25.13 1.19 18.36
C CYS A 134 -24.46 1.38 16.99
N ASP A 135 -24.12 0.30 16.32
CA ASP A 135 -23.47 0.27 15.03
C ASP A 135 -24.48 0.03 13.90
N LEU A 136 -24.17 0.42 12.67
CA LEU A 136 -24.98 0.12 11.49
C LEU A 136 -24.20 -0.81 10.56
N ALA A 137 -24.91 -1.61 9.77
CA ALA A 137 -24.27 -2.41 8.73
C ALA A 137 -24.05 -1.55 7.48
N GLU A 138 -22.87 -1.67 6.86
CA GLU A 138 -22.54 -1.01 5.60
C GLU A 138 -22.72 -1.96 4.44
N HIS A 139 -23.27 -1.41 3.37
CA HIS A 139 -23.56 -2.15 2.17
C HIS A 139 -22.80 -1.54 0.99
N CYS A 140 -22.38 -2.40 0.07
CA CYS A 140 -21.70 -2.02 -1.16
C CYS A 140 -22.53 -1.01 -1.96
N SER A 141 -21.88 0.01 -2.50
CA SER A 141 -22.49 1.02 -3.37
C SER A 141 -22.75 0.48 -4.78
N GLY A 142 -22.00 -0.54 -5.19
CA GLY A 142 -21.92 -1.03 -6.57
C GLY A 142 -21.09 -0.13 -7.49
N GLU A 143 -20.34 0.82 -6.94
CA GLU A 143 -19.57 1.82 -7.71
C GLU A 143 -18.06 1.70 -7.48
N ASN A 144 -17.61 1.06 -6.40
CA ASN A 144 -16.21 0.77 -6.12
C ASN A 144 -16.07 -0.50 -5.24
N GLY A 145 -14.86 -1.08 -5.19
CA GLY A 145 -14.60 -2.34 -4.47
C GLY A 145 -14.47 -2.19 -2.96
N GLN A 146 -14.47 -0.97 -2.44
CA GLN A 146 -14.35 -0.70 -1.01
C GLN A 146 -15.72 -0.60 -0.35
N CYS A 147 -15.80 -1.06 0.91
CA CYS A 147 -16.98 -0.82 1.72
C CYS A 147 -17.03 0.69 2.03
N PRO A 148 -18.23 1.33 2.02
CA PRO A 148 -18.32 2.74 2.37
C PRO A 148 -17.86 2.98 3.82
N GLN A 149 -17.64 4.25 4.16
CA GLN A 149 -17.18 4.64 5.49
C GLN A 149 -18.12 4.08 6.57
N ASP A 150 -17.50 3.52 7.62
CA ASP A 150 -18.17 3.05 8.83
C ASP A 150 -19.02 4.18 9.44
N ILE A 151 -20.32 3.90 9.56
CA ILE A 151 -21.29 4.79 10.16
C ILE A 151 -22.02 4.08 11.29
N HIS A 152 -22.26 4.83 12.36
CA HIS A 152 -22.95 4.32 13.52
C HIS A 152 -24.24 5.08 13.80
N LYS A 153 -25.08 4.54 14.69
CA LYS A 153 -26.27 5.24 15.16
C LYS A 153 -25.89 6.59 15.76
N LYS A 154 -26.80 7.56 15.63
CA LYS A 154 -26.63 8.89 16.20
C LYS A 154 -26.38 8.82 17.71
N ASN A 155 -25.50 9.67 18.21
CA ASN A 155 -25.27 9.80 19.64
C ASN A 155 -26.59 10.09 20.39
N GLY A 156 -26.83 9.41 21.49
CA GLY A 156 -28.07 9.52 22.26
C GLY A 156 -29.16 8.50 21.90
N ASN A 157 -28.93 7.58 20.95
CA ASN A 157 -29.85 6.45 20.75
C ASN A 157 -29.79 5.51 21.97
N PRO A 158 -30.93 5.07 22.53
CA PRO A 158 -30.94 4.17 23.68
C PRO A 158 -30.34 2.81 23.32
N CYS A 159 -29.59 2.23 24.25
CA CYS A 159 -28.90 0.95 24.11
C CYS A 159 -28.82 0.22 25.46
N GLY A 160 -28.38 -1.04 25.48
CA GLY A 160 -28.22 -1.86 26.68
C GLY A 160 -29.55 -2.16 27.36
N GLY A 161 -30.64 -2.25 26.61
CA GLY A 161 -31.98 -2.35 27.20
C GLY A 161 -32.46 -1.07 27.90
N ASN A 162 -32.09 0.11 27.38
CA ASN A 162 -32.34 1.45 27.96
C ASN A 162 -31.51 1.78 29.21
N THR A 163 -30.39 1.09 29.43
CA THR A 163 -29.44 1.39 30.52
C THR A 163 -28.35 2.37 30.11
N GLY A 164 -28.17 2.59 28.80
CA GLY A 164 -27.18 3.51 28.25
C GLY A 164 -27.67 4.21 26.99
N TYR A 165 -26.80 5.07 26.47
CA TYR A 165 -27.02 5.77 25.21
C TYR A 165 -25.79 5.64 24.32
N CYS A 166 -26.01 5.34 23.05
CA CYS A 166 -24.96 5.21 22.06
C CYS A 166 -24.10 6.48 22.01
N PHE A 167 -22.79 6.28 22.00
CA PHE A 167 -21.81 7.34 21.81
C PHE A 167 -20.69 6.80 20.92
N THR A 168 -20.48 7.44 19.77
CA THR A 168 -19.42 7.06 18.80
C THR A 168 -19.42 5.57 18.45
N GLY A 169 -20.60 5.00 18.19
CA GLY A 169 -20.78 3.58 17.81
C GLY A 169 -20.64 2.55 18.92
N VAL A 170 -20.46 2.98 20.18
CA VAL A 170 -20.39 2.08 21.34
C VAL A 170 -21.58 2.34 22.26
N CYS A 171 -22.05 1.32 22.97
CA CYS A 171 -23.00 1.47 24.07
C CYS A 171 -22.25 1.53 25.42
N PRO A 172 -21.86 2.72 25.91
CA PRO A 172 -21.28 2.83 27.24
C PRO A 172 -22.35 2.61 28.30
N THR A 173 -22.33 1.43 28.94
CA THR A 173 -23.10 1.16 30.16
C THR A 173 -22.15 1.12 31.37
N LEU A 174 -22.67 1.38 32.57
CA LEU A 174 -21.86 1.39 33.78
C LEU A 174 -21.23 0.00 34.04
N ASN A 175 -21.97 -1.07 33.78
CA ASN A 175 -21.46 -2.45 33.89
C ASN A 175 -20.30 -2.70 32.92
N ILE A 176 -20.43 -2.34 31.64
CA ILE A 176 -19.34 -2.51 30.66
C ILE A 176 -18.11 -1.69 31.08
N GLN A 177 -18.31 -0.50 31.64
CA GLN A 177 -17.20 0.32 32.13
C GLN A 177 -16.53 -0.29 33.38
N CYS A 178 -17.31 -0.86 34.31
CA CYS A 178 -16.76 -1.58 35.46
C CYS A 178 -15.96 -2.80 35.02
N GLU A 179 -16.45 -3.61 34.08
CA GLU A 179 -15.74 -4.78 33.59
C GLU A 179 -14.42 -4.41 32.89
N GLN A 180 -14.40 -3.30 32.14
CA GLN A 180 -13.18 -2.81 31.47
C GLN A 180 -12.12 -2.32 32.45
N ILE A 181 -12.51 -1.76 33.60
CA ILE A 181 -11.58 -1.20 34.60
C ILE A 181 -11.14 -2.27 35.61
N TRP A 182 -12.08 -3.09 36.09
CA TRP A 182 -11.89 -3.97 37.25
C TRP A 182 -11.83 -5.46 36.91
N GLY A 183 -12.21 -5.84 35.68
CA GLY A 183 -12.17 -7.21 35.20
C GLY A 183 -13.55 -7.83 34.99
N TYR A 184 -13.57 -8.94 34.26
CA TYR A 184 -14.79 -9.63 33.83
C TYR A 184 -15.69 -10.02 35.02
N GLY A 185 -16.97 -9.67 34.95
CA GLY A 185 -17.96 -9.98 35.99
C GLY A 185 -18.12 -8.94 37.09
N GLU A 186 -17.37 -7.83 37.06
CA GLU A 186 -17.56 -6.72 38.00
C GLU A 186 -18.75 -5.84 37.55
N LEU A 187 -19.81 -5.84 38.34
CA LEU A 187 -21.03 -5.09 38.06
C LEU A 187 -21.05 -3.75 38.80
N GLU A 188 -21.96 -2.88 38.41
CA GLU A 188 -22.20 -1.62 39.09
C GLU A 188 -22.51 -1.83 40.58
N GLY A 189 -21.77 -1.12 41.44
CA GLY A 189 -21.99 -1.10 42.88
C GLY A 189 -23.19 -0.22 43.28
N ALA A 190 -23.42 -0.06 44.58
CA ALA A 190 -24.49 0.79 45.09
C ALA A 190 -24.42 2.21 44.51
N THR A 191 -25.60 2.82 44.28
CA THR A 191 -25.80 4.15 43.70
C THR A 191 -24.83 5.19 44.25
N PHE A 192 -24.30 6.08 43.39
CA PHE A 192 -23.43 7.20 43.76
C PHE A 192 -23.95 8.04 44.95
N SER A 193 -25.27 8.09 45.12
CA SER A 193 -25.95 8.74 46.26
C SER A 193 -25.71 8.10 47.63
N ASN A 194 -25.19 6.87 47.68
CA ASN A 194 -24.90 6.11 48.90
C ASN A 194 -23.39 5.99 49.17
N ILE A 195 -22.54 6.65 48.39
CA ILE A 195 -21.12 6.76 48.69
C ILE A 195 -21.01 7.81 49.80
N GLU A 196 -20.92 7.36 51.06
CA GLU A 196 -20.51 8.25 52.13
C GLU A 196 -19.15 8.88 51.75
N PRO A 197 -18.94 10.18 52.02
CA PRO A 197 -17.66 10.84 51.77
C PRO A 197 -16.64 10.42 52.84
N SER A 198 -16.46 9.13 53.05
CA SER A 198 -15.42 8.59 53.91
C SER A 198 -14.22 8.26 53.03
N TYR A 199 -13.38 9.29 52.84
CA TYR A 199 -11.96 9.08 52.57
C TYR A 199 -11.42 8.09 53.61
N SER A 200 -11.29 6.81 53.23
CA SER A 200 -10.46 5.87 53.93
C SER A 200 -9.76 4.98 52.91
N TYR A 201 -8.56 5.41 52.54
CA TYR A 201 -7.55 4.50 52.03
C TYR A 201 -7.29 3.43 53.08
N LYS A 202 -8.03 2.32 53.01
CA LYS A 202 -7.70 1.08 53.72
C LYS A 202 -8.00 -0.11 52.82
N GLY A 203 -7.09 -0.33 51.88
CA GLY A 203 -6.97 -1.57 51.12
C GLY A 203 -5.52 -2.03 51.14
N THR A 204 -5.18 -2.83 52.14
CA THR A 204 -3.92 -3.54 52.29
C THR A 204 -3.72 -4.50 51.12
N ILE A 205 -2.57 -4.41 50.45
CA ILE A 205 -2.06 -5.44 49.54
C ILE A 205 -1.77 -6.68 50.39
N LEU A 206 -2.47 -7.79 50.10
CA LEU A 206 -1.96 -9.13 50.37
C LEU A 206 -1.47 -9.73 49.05
#